data_AF-W7D518-F1
#
_entry.id   AF-W7D518-F1
#
_cell.length_a   1.000
_cell.length_b   1.000
_cell.length_c   1.000
_cell.angle_alpha   90.00
_cell.angle_beta   90.00
_cell.angle_gamma   90.00
#
_symmetry.space_group_name_H-M   'P 1'
#
loop_
_entity.id
_entity.type
_entity.pdbx_description
1 polymer ?
#
loop_
_entity_poly.entity_id
_entity_poly.type
_entity_poly.pdbx_seq_one_letter_code
_entity_poly.pdbx_strand_id
1 'polypeptide(L)' 'MSAISKFFRNVKSEMSKVTWPTGKELRTYTITVIIAVACMAVFFMVVDFLIEMLIQFIL' A
#
# COMPACT_ATOMS: atom_id res chain seq x y z
N MET A 1 -27.78 27.33 5.03
CA MET A 1 -27.26 25.95 4.85
C MET A 1 -26.87 25.58 3.40
N SER A 2 -26.62 26.53 2.46
CA SER A 2 -26.32 26.16 1.05
C SER A 2 -24.85 26.26 0.63
N ALA A 3 -23.99 26.93 1.40
CA ALA A 3 -22.58 27.13 1.04
C ALA A 3 -21.78 25.81 1.01
N ILE A 4 -21.97 24.94 2.01
CA ILE A 4 -21.29 23.64 2.12
C ILE A 4 -21.72 22.70 1.00
N SER A 5 -23.03 22.64 0.68
CA SER A 5 -23.53 21.84 -0.45
C SER A 5 -22.96 22.29 -1.80
N LYS A 6 -22.89 23.61 -2.05
CA LYS A 6 -22.23 24.16 -3.25
C LYS A 6 -20.73 23.83 -3.29
N PHE A 7 -20.05 23.89 -2.14
CA PHE A 7 -18.63 23.55 -2.04
C PHE A 7 -18.36 22.08 -2.42
N PHE A 8 -19.10 21.12 -1.85
CA PHE A 8 -18.98 19.71 -2.23
C PHE A 8 -19.30 19.44 -3.71
N ARG A 9 -20.27 20.17 -4.28
CA ARG A 9 -20.58 20.08 -5.71
C ARG A 9 -19.43 20.56 -6.59
N ASN A 10 -18.79 21.66 -6.20
CA ASN A 10 -17.62 22.19 -6.89
C ASN A 10 -16.40 21.26 -6.74
N VAL A 11 -16.16 20.71 -5.55
CA VAL A 11 -15.08 19.73 -5.31
C VAL A 11 -15.28 18.47 -6.15
N LYS A 12 -16.50 17.93 -6.22
CA LYS A 12 -16.81 16.78 -7.10
C LYS A 12 -16.56 17.12 -8.57
N SER A 13 -16.91 18.34 -8.99
CA SER A 13 -16.69 18.82 -10.35
C SER A 13 -15.20 18.92 -10.70
N GLU A 14 -14.35 19.40 -9.79
CA GLU A 14 -12.89 19.44 -9.99
C GLU A 14 -12.27 18.04 -9.92
N MET A 15 -12.71 17.20 -8.98
CA MET A 15 -12.27 15.79 -8.86
C MET A 15 -12.57 14.96 -10.11
N SER A 16 -13.62 15.31 -10.86
CA SER A 16 -13.92 14.66 -12.14
C SER A 16 -12.99 15.07 -13.28
N LYS A 17 -12.27 16.18 -13.16
CA LYS A 17 -11.23 16.61 -14.12
C LYS A 17 -9.88 15.97 -13.82
N VAL A 18 -9.71 15.43 -12.62
CA VAL A 18 -8.51 14.69 -12.23
C VAL A 18 -8.51 13.35 -12.95
N THR A 19 -7.41 13.04 -13.63
CA THR A 19 -7.22 11.77 -14.33
C THR A 19 -6.95 10.68 -13.30
N TRP A 20 -8.00 9.98 -12.87
CA TRP A 20 -7.84 8.83 -11.99
C TRP A 20 -7.27 7.65 -12.77
N PRO A 21 -6.32 6.90 -12.19
CA PRO A 21 -5.77 5.70 -12.80
C PRO A 21 -6.89 4.70 -13.08
N THR A 22 -6.76 3.98 -14.19
CA THR A 22 -7.77 2.98 -14.55
C THR A 22 -7.72 1.83 -13.54
N GLY A 23 -8.88 1.20 -13.25
CA GLY A 23 -8.94 0.09 -12.29
C GLY A 23 -8.01 -1.08 -12.62
N LYS A 24 -7.57 -1.20 -13.88
CA LYS A 24 -6.54 -2.15 -14.32
C LYS A 24 -5.16 -1.78 -13.82
N GLU A 25 -4.73 -0.52 -13.97
CA GLU A 25 -3.44 -0.03 -13.49
C GLU A 25 -3.33 -0.13 -11.97
N LEU A 26 -4.41 0.22 -11.26
CA LEU A 26 -4.48 0.08 -9.80
C LEU A 26 -4.22 -1.36 -9.35
N ARG A 27 -4.85 -2.35 -10.02
CA ARG A 27 -4.61 -3.77 -9.71
C ARG A 27 -3.17 -4.17 -9.96
N THR A 28 -2.57 -3.74 -11.08
CA THR A 28 -1.17 -4.02 -11.37
C THR A 28 -0.26 -3.47 -10.27
N TYR A 29 -0.46 -2.22 -9.86
CA TYR A 29 0.34 -1.61 -8.78
C TYR A 29 0.15 -2.34 -7.44
N THR A 30 -1.08 -2.69 -7.08
CA THR A 30 -1.35 -3.47 -5.86
C THR A 30 -0.66 -4.83 -5.88
N ILE A 31 -0.70 -5.55 -7.00
CA ILE A 31 -0.04 -6.86 -7.14
C ILE A 31 1.47 -6.71 -7.00
N THR A 32 2.09 -5.72 -7.64
CA THR A 32 3.53 -5.45 -7.52
C THR A 32 3.93 -5.22 -6.07
N VAL A 33 3.16 -4.41 -5.32
CA VAL A 33 3.42 -4.15 -3.90
C VAL A 33 3.26 -5.41 -3.06
N ILE A 34 2.21 -6.21 -3.29
CA ILE A 34 2.00 -7.48 -2.58
C ILE A 34 3.20 -8.42 -2.77
N ILE A 35 3.71 -8.53 -3.99
CA ILE A 35 4.89 -9.36 -4.29
C ILE A 35 6.12 -8.84 -3.53
N ALA A 36 6.38 -7.53 -3.57
CA ALA A 36 7.51 -6.93 -2.86
C ALA A 36 7.45 -7.16 -1.34
N VAL A 37 6.26 -6.99 -0.74
CA VAL A 37 6.05 -7.23 0.69
C VAL A 37 6.18 -8.71 1.02
N ALA A 38 5.67 -9.61 0.18
CA ALA A 38 5.82 -11.06 0.39
C ALA A 38 7.29 -11.49 0.35
N CYS A 39 8.10 -10.95 -0.58
CA CYS A 39 9.54 -11.20 -0.61
C CYS A 39 10.23 -10.70 0.66
N MET A 40 9.88 -9.50 1.14
CA MET A 40 10.45 -8.95 2.37
C MET A 40 10.07 -9.78 3.61
N ALA A 41 8.83 -10.27 3.66
CA ALA A 41 8.35 -11.13 4.76
C ALA A 41 9.14 -12.44 4.82
N VAL A 42 9.40 -13.07 3.68
CA VAL A 42 10.24 -14.28 3.60
C VAL A 42 11.67 -13.97 4.04
N PHE A 43 12.24 -12.85 3.61
CA PHE A 43 13.57 -12.43 4.05
C PHE A 43 13.64 -12.27 5.57
N PHE A 44 12.69 -11.55 6.17
CA PHE A 44 12.65 -11.40 7.62
C PHE A 44 12.48 -12.72 8.36
N MET A 45 11.61 -13.60 7.87
CA MET A 45 11.46 -14.94 8.44
C MET A 45 12.79 -15.70 8.51
N VAL A 46 13.60 -15.65 7.45
CA VAL A 46 14.93 -16.30 7.42
C VAL A 46 15.89 -15.62 8.40
N VAL A 47 15.92 -14.28 8.43
CA VAL A 47 16.79 -13.52 9.32
C VAL A 47 16.44 -13.77 10.78
N ASP A 48 15.16 -13.80 11.12
CA ASP A 48 14.69 -14.06 12.48
C ASP A 48 15.12 -15.45 12.95
N PHE A 49 14.97 -16.49 12.12
CA PHE A 49 15.47 -17.83 12.44
C PHE A 49 16.99 -17.89 12.58
N LEU A 50 17.72 -17.18 11.73
CA LEU A 50 19.18 -17.13 11.83
C LEU A 50 19.62 -16.47 13.13
N ILE A 51 18.98 -15.36 13.51
CA ILE A 51 19.24 -14.67 14.77
C ILE A 51 18.88 -15.57 15.96
N GLU A 52 17.72 -16.25 15.93
CA GLU A 52 17.31 -17.18 16.98
C GLU A 52 18.35 -18.29 17.18
N MET A 53 18.83 -18.90 16.09
CA MET A 53 19.87 -19.93 16.14
C MET A 53 21.19 -19.41 16.71
N LEU A 54 21.61 -18.20 16.32
CA LEU A 54 22.82 -17.56 16.84
C LEU A 54 22.70 -17.26 18.33
N ILE A 55 21.54 -16.78 18.78
CA ILE A 55 21.28 -16.50 20.20
C ILE A 55 21.32 -17.80 21.01
N GLN A 56 20.66 -18.86 20.55
CA GLN A 56 20.69 -20.18 21.21
C GLN A 56 22.09 -20.82 21.24
N PHE A 57 22.97 -20.48 20.29
CA PHE A 57 24.34 -20.99 20.30
C PHE A 57 25.23 -20.24 21.30
N ILE A 58 24.96 -18.96 21.55
CA ILE A 58 25.73 -18.09 22.44
C ILE A 58 25.33 -18.25 23.91
N LEU A 59 24.05 -18.52 24.18
CA LEU A 59 23.45 -18.54 25.52
C LEU A 59 23.25 -19.98 26.01
#